data_AF-A0A7M1S8U4-F1
#
_entry.id   AF-A0A7M1S8U4-F1
#
_cell.length_a   1.000
_cell.length_b   1.000
_cell.length_c   1.000
_cell.angle_alpha   90.00
_cell.angle_beta   90.00
_cell.angle_gamma   90.00
#
_symmetry.space_group_name_H-M   'P 1'
#
loop_
_entity.id
_entity.type
_entity.pdbx_description
1 polymer ?
#
loop_
_entity_poly.entity_id
_entity_poly.type
_entity_poly.pdbx_seq_one_letter_code
_entity_poly.pdbx_strand_id
1 'polypeptide(L)' 'MAVPEDIGCSNEACVEAPKCQRTVIYENGTAREVKSFGGTPDKGCGKFIPRKDQEEKK' A
#
# COMPACT_ATOMS: atom_id res chain seq x y z
N MET A 1 3.39 -5.62 16.49
CA MET A 1 2.62 -6.51 15.58
C MET A 1 2.86 -6.04 14.15
N ALA A 2 3.44 -6.90 13.31
CA ALA A 2 3.57 -6.63 11.88
C ALA A 2 2.19 -6.71 11.24
N VAL A 3 1.86 -5.77 10.36
CA VAL A 3 0.60 -5.82 9.62
C VAL A 3 0.85 -6.69 8.39
N PRO A 4 0.05 -7.73 8.14
CA PRO A 4 0.22 -8.57 6.96
C PRO A 4 0.27 -7.75 5.66
N GLU A 5 1.06 -8.25 4.70
CA GLU A 5 1.25 -7.61 3.40
C GLU A 5 0.04 -7.81 2.47
N ASP A 6 -0.78 -8.83 2.74
CA ASP A 6 -2.05 -9.16 2.09
C ASP A 6 -3.24 -8.28 2.54
N ILE A 7 -3.01 -7.28 3.40
CA ILE A 7 -3.99 -6.26 3.76
C ILE A 7 -3.85 -5.02 2.87
N GLY A 8 -4.88 -4.76 2.09
CA GLY A 8 -4.97 -3.64 1.17
C GLY A 8 -5.17 -2.29 1.86
N CYS A 9 -4.77 -1.23 1.18
CA CYS A 9 -4.87 0.15 1.66
C CYS A 9 -5.74 0.97 0.72
N SER A 10 -6.92 1.37 1.20
CA SER A 10 -7.85 2.26 0.48
C SER A 10 -7.58 3.74 0.70
N ASN A 11 -6.45 4.09 1.35
CA ASN A 11 -6.09 5.49 1.58
C ASN A 11 -5.46 6.10 0.32
N GLU A 12 -6.32 6.68 -0.51
CA GLU A 12 -5.96 7.46 -1.71
C GLU A 12 -5.21 8.76 -1.40
N ALA A 13 -5.35 9.30 -0.18
CA ALA A 13 -4.67 10.53 0.24
C ALA A 13 -3.19 10.30 0.61
N CYS A 14 -2.73 9.05 0.68
CA CYS A 14 -1.34 8.73 0.96
C CYS A 14 -0.45 9.06 -0.25
N VAL A 15 0.57 9.88 -0.07
CA VAL A 15 1.53 10.24 -1.14
C VAL A 15 2.26 9.03 -1.74
N GLU A 16 2.39 7.95 -0.97
CA GLU A 16 3.02 6.71 -1.41
C GLU A 16 2.04 5.66 -1.94
N ALA A 17 0.72 5.94 -1.94
CA ALA A 17 -0.29 5.06 -2.51
C ALA A 17 0.09 4.50 -3.91
N PRO A 18 0.51 5.31 -4.89
CA PRO A 18 0.83 4.79 -6.24
C PRO A 18 2.04 3.85 -6.28
N LYS A 19 2.91 3.91 -5.25
CA LYS A 19 4.13 3.10 -5.12
C LYS A 19 3.97 1.97 -4.10
N CYS A 20 2.80 1.84 -3.49
CA CYS A 20 2.55 0.92 -2.38
C CYS A 20 1.83 -0.35 -2.86
N GLN A 21 2.38 -1.52 -2.55
CA GLN A 21 1.78 -2.82 -2.82
C GLN A 21 0.38 -2.96 -2.18
N ARG A 22 0.15 -2.31 -1.02
CA ARG A 22 -1.16 -2.34 -0.35
C ARG A 22 -2.25 -1.67 -1.18
N THR A 23 -1.93 -0.57 -1.84
CA THR A 23 -2.88 0.10 -2.74
C THR A 23 -3.11 -0.76 -3.97
N VAL A 24 -2.06 -1.37 -4.53
CA VAL A 24 -2.18 -2.28 -5.67
C VAL A 24 -3.10 -3.47 -5.39
N ILE A 25 -2.96 -4.17 -4.26
CA ILE A 25 -3.86 -5.30 -3.93
C ILE A 25 -5.29 -4.85 -3.60
N TYR A 26 -5.46 -3.60 -3.13
CA TYR A 26 -6.77 -2.99 -2.94
C TYR A 26 -7.44 -2.70 -4.31
N GLU A 27 -6.73 -2.03 -5.22
CA GLU A 27 -7.22 -1.72 -6.57
C GLU A 27 -7.47 -2.98 -7.41
N ASN A 28 -6.63 -4.00 -7.25
CA ASN A 28 -6.79 -5.29 -7.94
C ASN A 28 -7.86 -6.20 -7.29
N GLY A 29 -8.41 -5.84 -6.13
CA GLY A 29 -9.37 -6.68 -5.41
C GLY A 29 -8.79 -8.00 -4.90
N THR A 30 -7.47 -8.11 -4.76
CA THR A 30 -6.76 -9.31 -4.26
C THR A 30 -6.41 -9.22 -2.78
N ALA A 31 -6.73 -8.09 -2.14
CA ALA A 31 -6.55 -7.90 -0.71
C ALA A 31 -7.47 -8.83 0.10
N ARG A 32 -6.93 -9.45 1.14
CA ARG A 32 -7.71 -10.26 2.10
C ARG A 32 -8.64 -9.40 2.95
N GLU A 33 -8.14 -8.24 3.36
CA GLU A 33 -8.87 -7.21 4.10
C GLU A 33 -8.45 -5.84 3.56
N VAL A 34 -9.33 -4.86 3.67
CA VAL A 34 -9.05 -3.47 3.28
C VAL A 34 -9.08 -2.60 4.54
N LYS A 35 -8.01 -1.83 4.76
CA LYS A 35 -7.90 -0.89 5.89
C LYS A 35 -7.30 0.42 5.43
N SER A 36 -7.70 1.52 6.07
CA SER A 36 -7.04 2.81 5.87
C SER A 36 -5.85 2.94 6.82
N PHE A 37 -4.66 3.11 6.25
CA PHE A 37 -3.43 3.34 7.02
C PHE A 37 -3.17 4.84 7.17
N GLY A 38 -2.37 5.23 8.17
CA GLY A 38 -2.07 6.64 8.49
C GLY A 38 -1.11 7.36 7.54
N GLY A 39 -1.06 6.99 6.25
CA GLY A 39 -0.37 7.79 5.24
C GLY A 39 -1.10 9.12 5.01
N THR A 40 -0.35 10.18 4.76
CA THR A 40 -0.88 11.52 4.48
C THR A 40 -0.34 12.01 3.12
N PRO A 41 -0.90 13.10 2.57
CA PRO A 41 -0.37 13.67 1.31
C PRO A 41 1.03 14.29 1.49
N ASP A 42 1.39 14.68 2.72
CA ASP A 42 2.69 15.25 3.03
C ASP A 42 3.71 14.19 3.50
N LYS A 43 3.24 13.10 4.11
CA LYS A 43 4.09 12.06 4.70
C LYS A 43 3.61 10.68 4.28
N GLY A 44 4.55 9.89 3.79
CA GLY A 44 4.36 8.49 3.47
C GLY A 44 3.81 7.66 4.63
N CYS A 45 3.39 6.44 4.32
CA CYS A 45 2.84 5.55 5.33
C CYS A 45 3.97 4.80 6.05
N GLY A 46 4.00 4.79 7.38
CA GLY A 46 4.96 3.98 8.15
C GLY A 46 4.80 2.46 7.98
N LYS A 47 3.78 2.02 7.23
CA LYS A 47 3.53 0.63 6.80
C LYS A 47 3.63 0.48 5.27
N PHE A 48 4.38 1.37 4.62
CA PHE A 48 4.68 1.32 3.20
C PHE A 48 5.27 -0.04 2.82
N ILE A 49 4.77 -0.60 1.74
CA ILE A 49 5.28 -1.83 1.13
C ILE A 49 5.58 -1.48 -0.32
N PRO A 50 6.84 -1.55 -0.79
CA PRO A 50 7.16 -1.26 -2.17
C PRO A 50 6.45 -2.23 -3.12
N ARG A 51 6.05 -1.73 -4.29
CA ARG A 51 5.45 -2.53 -5.34
C ARG A 51 6.42 -3.59 -5.86
N LYS A 52 5.98 -4.84 -5.88
CA LYS A 52 6.79 -5.96 -6.40
C LYS A 52 7.03 -5.86 -7.91
N ASP A 53 6.12 -5.24 -8.67
CA ASP A 53 6.27 -5.07 -10.12
C ASP A 53 7.38 -4.11 -10.55
N GLN A 54 7.85 -3.24 -9.64
CA GLN A 54 8.91 -2.28 -9.94
C GLN A 54 10.31 -2.76 -9.54
N GLU A 55 10.42 -3.82 -8.76
CA GLU A 55 11.72 -4.36 -8.30
C GLU A 55 12.45 -5.14 -9.42
N GLU A 56 11.71 -5.69 -10.39
CA GLU A 56 12.25 -6.47 -11.51
C GLU A 56 12.89 -5.62 -12.63
N LYS A 57 12.85 -4.29 -12.54
CA LYS A 57 13.42 -3.37 -13.55
C LYS A 57 14.79 -2.79 -13.21
N LYS A 58 15.49 -3.30 -12.20
CA LYS A 58 16.83 -2.80 -11.82
C LYS A 58 17.96 -3.66 -12.37
#